data_AF-A0A943TJA9-F1
#
_entry.id   AF-A0A943TJA9-F1
#
_cell.length_a   1.000
_cell.length_b   1.000
_cell.length_c   1.000
_cell.angle_alpha   90.00
_cell.angle_beta   90.00
_cell.angle_gamma   90.00
#
_symmetry.space_group_name_H-M   'P 1'
#
loop_
_entity.id
_entity.type
_entity.pdbx_description
1 polymer ?
#
loop_
_entity_poly.entity_id
_entity_poly.type
_entity_poly.pdbx_seq_one_letter_code
_entity_poly.pdbx_strand_id
1 'polypeptide(L)' 'MLYPSMTPSRFVSDLSGIWDFATSQSLLRVQGNKKGIFTRDRKPKLAAHYFRERWHQIPDFEYKK' A
#
# COMPACT_ATOMS: atom_id res chain seq x y z
N MET A 1 0.21 20.77 -12.42
CA MET A 1 0.22 19.58 -11.54
C MET A 1 0.53 18.38 -12.43
N LEU A 2 1.82 18.08 -12.61
CA LEU A 2 2.25 16.96 -13.45
C LEU A 2 2.19 15.70 -12.59
N TYR A 3 1.26 14.81 -12.88
CA TYR A 3 1.26 13.49 -12.25
C TYR A 3 2.51 12.73 -12.71
N PRO A 4 3.23 12.03 -11.81
CA PRO A 4 4.39 11.24 -12.20
C PRO A 4 3.96 10.13 -13.17
N SER A 5 4.75 9.93 -14.22
CA SER A 5 4.56 8.82 -15.15
C SER A 5 4.66 7.49 -14.40
N MET A 6 3.81 6.53 -14.76
CA MET A 6 3.82 5.20 -14.14
C MET A 6 5.15 4.50 -14.47
N THR A 7 5.97 4.28 -13.44
CA THR A 7 7.18 3.46 -13.54
C THR A 7 6.93 2.09 -12.92
N PRO A 8 7.70 1.04 -13.27
CA PRO A 8 7.59 -0.28 -12.63
C PRO A 8 7.77 -0.24 -11.10
N SER A 9 8.41 0.81 -10.57
CA SER A 9 8.57 1.06 -9.14
C SER A 9 7.45 1.88 -8.49
N ARG A 10 6.60 2.55 -9.27
CA ARG A 10 5.57 3.48 -8.79
C ARG A 10 4.21 3.16 -9.42
N PHE A 11 3.46 2.28 -8.77
CA PHE A 11 2.09 1.95 -9.15
C PHE A 11 1.13 3.00 -8.57
N VAL A 12 0.29 3.60 -9.41
CA VAL A 12 -0.86 4.40 -8.96
C VAL A 12 -1.96 3.43 -8.53
N SER A 13 -1.94 3.03 -7.26
CA SER A 13 -3.03 2.27 -6.64
C SER A 13 -4.07 3.19 -6.05
N ASP A 14 -5.34 2.88 -6.28
CA ASP A 14 -6.44 3.36 -5.45
C ASP A 14 -6.13 3.13 -3.95
N LEU A 15 -6.39 4.14 -3.12
CA LEU A 15 -6.04 4.14 -1.69
C LEU A 15 -6.81 3.07 -0.91
N SER A 16 -7.89 2.52 -1.49
CA SER A 16 -8.73 1.49 -0.88
C SER A 16 -7.97 0.22 -0.46
N GLY A 17 -6.80 -0.05 -1.06
CA GLY A 17 -5.98 -1.23 -0.75
C GLY A 17 -4.94 -1.04 0.37
N ILE A 18 -4.75 0.17 0.89
CA ILE A 18 -3.62 0.48 1.78
C ILE A 18 -3.90 0.12 3.24
N TRP A 19 -5.15 0.26 3.68
CA TRP A 19 -5.61 -0.10 5.03
C TRP A 19 -6.67 -1.19 5.00
N ASP A 20 -6.86 -1.88 6.12
CA ASP A 20 -7.94 -2.86 6.25
C ASP A 20 -9.32 -2.18 6.15
N PHE A 21 -10.25 -2.81 5.43
CA PHE A 21 -11.58 -2.23 5.19
C PHE A 21 -12.70 -3.28 5.27
N ALA A 22 -13.93 -2.82 5.50
CA ALA A 22 -15.09 -3.69 5.57
C ALA A 22 -15.51 -4.19 4.18
N THR A 23 -15.83 -5.48 4.07
CA THR A 23 -16.44 -6.08 2.88
C THR A 23 -17.66 -6.88 3.30
N SER A 24 -18.53 -7.25 2.35
CA SER A 24 -19.58 -8.23 2.60
C SER A 24 -19.01 -9.50 3.23
N GLN A 25 -19.83 -10.16 4.05
CA GLN A 25 -19.43 -11.40 4.73
C GLN A 25 -19.18 -12.51 3.71
N SER A 26 -18.10 -13.25 3.91
CA SER A 26 -17.69 -14.38 3.08
C SER A 26 -16.72 -15.25 3.86
N LEU A 27 -16.69 -16.55 3.59
CA LEU A 27 -15.75 -17.50 4.20
C LEU A 27 -14.28 -17.07 4.03
N LEU A 28 -13.96 -16.38 2.94
CA LEU A 28 -12.59 -15.91 2.64
C LEU A 28 -12.26 -14.53 3.25
N ARG A 29 -13.19 -13.91 3.97
CA ARG A 29 -13.09 -12.54 4.48
C ARG A 29 -13.27 -12.52 5.98
N VAL A 30 -12.16 -12.62 6.70
CA VAL A 30 -12.15 -12.52 8.16
C VAL A 30 -12.37 -11.06 8.58
N GLN A 31 -13.62 -10.73 8.89
CA GLN A 31 -14.03 -9.39 9.31
C GLN A 31 -13.61 -8.31 8.30
N GLY A 32 -13.85 -8.57 7.01
CA GLY A 32 -13.52 -7.68 5.89
C GLY A 32 -12.24 -8.06 5.13
N ASN A 33 -11.64 -7.08 4.47
CA ASN A 33 -10.35 -7.18 3.80
C ASN A 33 -9.22 -6.81 4.78
N LYS A 34 -8.29 -7.75 4.99
CA LYS A 34 -7.12 -7.60 5.88
C LYS A 34 -5.77 -7.48 5.14
N LYS A 35 -5.80 -7.20 3.83
CA LYS A 35 -4.61 -7.10 2.97
C LYS A 35 -3.90 -5.74 3.07
N GLY A 36 -4.45 -4.77 3.79
CA GLY A 36 -3.80 -3.47 3.98
C GLY A 36 -2.51 -3.61 4.76
N ILE A 37 -1.52 -2.77 4.46
CA ILE A 37 -0.28 -2.63 5.25
C ILE A 37 -0.53 -1.87 6.56
N PHE A 38 -1.66 -1.17 6.66
CA PHE A 38 -2.18 -0.58 7.90
C PHE A 38 -3.46 -1.29 8.36
N THR A 39 -3.74 -1.22 9.66
CA THR A 39 -5.06 -1.61 10.20
C THR A 39 -6.13 -0.61 9.78
N ARG A 40 -7.40 -0.93 10.06
CA ARG A 40 -8.54 -0.04 9.81
C ARG A 40 -8.40 1.31 10.55
N ASP A 41 -7.80 1.29 11.74
CA ASP A 41 -7.52 2.48 12.55
C ASP A 41 -6.20 3.16 12.17
N ARG A 42 -5.62 2.81 11.01
CA ARG A 42 -4.36 3.36 10.47
C ARG A 42 -3.14 3.09 11.35
N LYS A 43 -3.17 2.05 12.19
CA LYS A 43 -1.99 1.58 12.92
C LYS A 43 -1.08 0.79 11.98
N PRO A 44 0.24 1.00 12.00
CA PRO A 44 1.16 0.30 11.11
C PRO A 44 1.24 -1.18 11.48
N LYS A 45 1.20 -2.06 10.47
CA LYS A 45 1.62 -3.46 10.61
C LYS A 45 3.13 -3.56 10.36
N LEU A 46 3.71 -4.73 10.62
CA LEU A 46 5.15 -4.97 10.36
C LEU A 46 5.55 -4.64 8.91
N ALA A 47 4.71 -4.99 7.94
CA ALA A 47 4.95 -4.68 6.53
C ALA A 47 5.08 -3.17 6.26
N ALA A 48 4.35 -2.32 6.99
CA ALA A 48 4.45 -0.86 6.82
C ALA A 48 5.83 -0.33 7.21
N HIS A 49 6.45 -0.89 8.25
CA HIS A 49 7.82 -0.54 8.64
C HIS A 49 8.83 -0.97 7.56
N TYR A 50 8.72 -2.19 7.06
CA TYR A 50 9.56 -2.68 5.97
C TYR A 50 9.44 -1.80 4.71
N PHE A 51 8.22 -1.47 4.27
CA PHE A 51 8.02 -0.64 3.10
C PHE A 51 8.51 0.79 3.29
N ARG A 52 8.39 1.36 4.49
CA ARG A 52 8.95 2.68 4.81
C ARG A 52 10.45 2.69 4.59
N GLU A 53 11.19 1.75 5.17
CA GLU A 53 12.65 1.67 5.02
C GLU A 53 13.06 1.51 3.56
N ARG A 54 12.39 0.59 2.84
CA ARG A 54 12.66 0.34 1.42
C ARG A 54 12.38 1.55 0.55
N TRP A 55 11.25 2.23 0.74
CA TRP A 55 10.88 3.38 -0.10
C TRP A 55 11.77 4.59 0.15
N HIS A 56 12.31 4.77 1.36
CA HIS A 56 13.32 5.80 1.62
C HIS A 56 14.64 5.57 0.88
N GLN A 57 14.94 4.33 0.49
CA GLN A 57 16.14 3.97 -0.28
C GLN A 57 15.93 4.07 -1.80
N ILE A 58 14.69 4.26 -2.26
CA ILE A 58 14.36 4.34 -3.69
C ILE A 58 14.19 5.82 -4.07
N PRO A 59 15.00 6.35 -5.02
CA PRO A 59 14.86 7.73 -5.46
C PRO A 59 13.52 7.94 -6.19
N ASP A 60 13.00 9.17 -6.13
CA ASP A 60 11.75 9.54 -6.80
C ASP A 60 11.81 9.40 -8.33
N PHE A 61 13.00 9.59 -8.92
CA PHE A 61 13.25 9.51 -10.36
C PHE A 61 14.44 8.60 -10.66
N GLU A 62 14.47 8.04 -11.88
CA GLU A 62 15.63 7.32 -12.44
C GLU A 62 16.04 6.03 -11.71
N TYR A 63 15.13 5.46 -10.91
CA TYR A 63 15.37 4.15 -10.30
C TYR A 63 15.53 3.05 -11.37
N LYS A 64 16.68 2.36 -11.36
CA LYS A 64 17.05 1.28 -12.28
C LYS A 64 17.09 1.67 -13.77
N LYS A 65 17.50 2.89 -14.09
CA LYS A 65 17.96 3.22 -15.44
C LYS A 65 19.25 2.47 -15.78
#